data_AF-A0A7X3ZBV6-F1
#
_entry.id   AF-A0A7X3ZBV6-F1
#
_cell.length_a   1.000
_cell.length_b   1.000
_cell.length_c   1.000
_cell.angle_alpha   90.00
_cell.angle_beta   90.00
_cell.angle_gamma   90.00
#
_symmetry.space_group_name_H-M   'P 1'
#
loop_
_entity.id
_entity.type
_entity.pdbx_description
1 polymer ?
#
loop_
_entity_poly.entity_id
_entity_poly.type
_entity_poly.pdbx_seq_one_letter_code
_entity_poly.pdbx_strand_id
1 'polypeptide(L)'
;VYVPEDRGRQGAIGALPIFQNVTLPSLAQTSRHGFLRLAEEFRRAREYTERLDLRAASLDTNVGDLSGGNQQKVVIAKWLATKPKIIILDEPTKGIDIGSKAAVHAFMAELAVQGLAVIMVSSEIPEVLGMCDRVIVMREGRMAAELTGTDLRPETLIHHAAGIREASA
;
A
#
# COMPACT_ATOMS: atom_id res chain seq x y z
N VAL A 1 2.22 -4.39 -9.64
CA VAL A 1 3.40 -4.09 -8.79
C VAL A 1 3.14 -4.60 -7.39
N TYR A 2 4.18 -4.95 -6.63
CA TYR A 2 4.08 -5.49 -5.28
C TYR A 2 4.70 -4.52 -4.28
N VAL A 3 3.97 -4.24 -3.19
CA VAL A 3 4.39 -3.40 -2.08
C VAL A 3 4.63 -4.33 -0.88
N PRO A 4 5.88 -4.47 -0.42
CA PRO A 4 6.23 -5.42 0.64
C PRO A 4 5.79 -4.94 2.02
N GLU A 5 5.59 -5.90 2.93
CA GLU A 5 5.37 -5.66 4.37
C GLU A 5 6.58 -4.92 4.99
N ASP A 6 7.80 -5.39 4.70
CA ASP A 6 9.02 -4.76 5.21
C ASP A 6 9.44 -3.58 4.33
N ARG A 7 8.81 -2.43 4.60
CA ARG A 7 9.11 -1.16 3.92
C ARG A 7 10.58 -0.75 4.02
N GLY A 8 11.28 -1.08 5.11
CA GLY A 8 12.63 -0.60 5.37
C GLY A 8 13.71 -1.40 4.65
N ARG A 9 13.55 -2.73 4.60
CA ARG A 9 14.50 -3.63 3.93
C ARG A 9 14.16 -3.86 2.46
N GLN A 10 12.89 -3.77 2.09
CA GLN A 10 12.41 -4.22 0.78
C GLN A 10 11.66 -3.13 -0.02
N GLY A 11 11.19 -2.06 0.63
CA GLY A 11 10.36 -1.03 -0.02
C GLY A 11 11.12 0.25 -0.42
N ALA A 12 11.69 0.93 0.57
CA ALA A 12 12.37 2.22 0.44
C ALA A 12 13.88 2.09 0.58
N ILE A 13 14.60 3.03 -0.02
CA ILE A 13 16.05 3.21 0.19
C ILE A 13 16.20 4.36 1.18
N GLY A 14 16.47 4.03 2.45
CA GLY A 14 16.46 5.00 3.55
C GLY A 14 17.49 6.13 3.38
N ALA A 15 18.63 5.86 2.75
CA ALA A 15 19.69 6.84 2.51
C ALA A 15 19.42 7.78 1.32
N LEU A 16 18.30 7.60 0.60
CA LEU A 16 17.93 8.48 -0.51
C LEU A 16 16.76 9.39 -0.13
N PRO A 17 16.69 10.60 -0.74
CA PRO A 17 15.55 11.49 -0.62
C PRO A 17 14.22 10.87 -1.04
N ILE A 18 13.13 11.49 -0.57
CA ILE A 18 11.75 11.13 -0.97
C ILE A 18 11.60 11.18 -2.48
N PHE A 19 12.03 12.29 -3.12
CA PHE A 19 11.78 12.46 -4.55
C PHE A 19 12.42 11.35 -5.38
N GLN A 20 13.65 10.96 -5.06
CA GLN A 20 14.35 9.87 -5.73
C GLN A 20 13.68 8.53 -5.47
N ASN A 21 13.29 8.25 -4.22
CA ASN A 21 12.57 7.01 -3.91
C ASN A 21 11.31 6.87 -4.74
N VAL A 22 10.51 7.94 -4.85
CA VAL A 22 9.25 7.92 -5.60
C VAL A 22 9.48 7.69 -7.10
N THR A 23 10.52 8.29 -7.68
CA THR A 23 10.73 8.27 -9.14
C THR A 23 11.57 7.09 -9.61
N LEU A 24 12.32 6.43 -8.71
CA LEU A 24 13.29 5.38 -9.03
C LEU A 24 12.76 4.24 -9.91
N PRO A 25 11.54 3.70 -9.73
CA PRO A 25 11.02 2.66 -10.63
C PRO A 25 10.53 3.20 -11.97
N SER A 26 10.48 4.52 -12.14
CA SER A 26 9.92 5.24 -13.30
C SER A 26 10.96 6.10 -14.03
N LEU A 27 12.26 5.77 -13.92
CA LEU A 27 13.36 6.55 -14.52
C LEU A 27 13.19 6.80 -16.03
N ALA A 28 12.62 5.86 -16.78
CA ALA A 28 12.32 6.06 -18.20
C ALA A 28 11.39 7.26 -18.47
N GLN A 29 10.59 7.66 -17.47
CA GLN A 29 9.65 8.78 -17.56
C GLN A 29 10.24 10.09 -17.01
N THR A 30 11.26 10.02 -16.15
CA THR A 30 11.93 11.18 -15.54
C THR A 30 13.32 11.47 -16.11
N SER A 31 13.81 10.64 -17.03
CA SER A 31 15.09 10.85 -17.72
C SER A 31 14.90 11.21 -19.20
N ARG A 32 15.94 11.79 -19.81
CA ARG A 32 16.04 12.05 -21.24
C ARG A 32 17.47 11.77 -21.71
N HIS A 33 17.63 10.89 -22.70
CA HIS A 33 18.95 10.46 -23.20
C HIS A 33 19.91 9.97 -22.10
N GLY A 34 19.40 9.30 -21.06
CA GLY A 34 20.20 8.81 -19.92
C GLY A 34 20.45 9.82 -18.81
N PHE A 35 20.05 11.08 -18.98
CA PHE A 35 20.19 12.11 -17.94
C PHE A 35 18.87 12.31 -17.17
N LEU A 36 18.95 12.36 -15.85
CA LEU A 36 17.80 12.66 -14.99
C LEU A 36 17.35 14.12 -15.17
N ARG A 37 16.04 14.33 -15.20
CA ARG A 37 15.44 15.66 -15.17
C ARG A 37 14.88 15.92 -13.78
N LEU A 38 15.69 16.57 -12.94
CA LEU A 38 15.36 16.83 -11.54
C LEU A 38 13.99 17.51 -11.38
N ALA A 39 13.67 18.47 -12.25
CA ALA A 39 12.36 19.15 -12.24
C ALA A 39 11.19 18.16 -12.42
N GLU A 40 11.33 17.16 -13.30
CA GLU A 40 10.31 16.13 -13.49
C GLU A 40 10.23 15.17 -12.30
N GLU A 41 11.36 14.88 -11.66
CA GLU A 41 11.36 14.06 -10.45
C GLU A 41 10.61 14.74 -9.31
N PHE A 42 10.94 16.00 -9.03
CA PHE A 42 10.25 16.78 -8.01
C PHE A 42 8.77 16.96 -8.31
N ARG A 43 8.41 17.21 -9.58
CA ARG A 43 7.00 17.36 -9.99
C ARG A 43 6.20 16.09 -9.71
N ARG A 44 6.72 14.93 -10.08
CA ARG A 44 6.06 13.63 -9.85
C ARG A 44 6.04 13.23 -8.38
N ALA A 45 7.14 13.44 -7.67
CA ALA A 45 7.19 13.20 -6.24
C ALA A 45 6.11 14.00 -5.53
N ARG A 46 6.04 15.31 -5.82
CA ARG A 46 5.03 16.22 -5.26
C ARG A 46 3.61 15.72 -5.48
N GLU A 47 3.25 15.36 -6.72
CA GLU A 47 1.92 14.84 -7.10
C GLU A 47 1.46 13.70 -6.18
N TYR A 48 2.29 12.67 -5.98
CA TYR A 48 1.91 11.53 -5.14
C TYR A 48 2.01 11.83 -3.64
N THR A 49 3.01 12.61 -3.21
CA THR A 49 3.17 12.94 -1.79
C THR A 49 2.03 13.82 -1.27
N GLU A 50 1.51 14.73 -2.08
CA GLU A 50 0.36 15.58 -1.71
C GLU A 50 -0.92 14.76 -1.61
N ARG A 51 -1.17 13.84 -2.57
CA ARG A 51 -2.34 12.94 -2.53
C ARG A 51 -2.34 11.99 -1.34
N LEU A 52 -1.16 11.57 -0.87
CA LEU A 52 -0.99 10.67 0.28
C LEU A 52 -0.97 11.39 1.64
N ASP A 53 -1.12 12.72 1.68
CA ASP A 53 -0.88 13.56 2.87
C ASP A 53 0.47 13.20 3.53
N LEU A 54 1.53 13.09 2.72
CA LEU A 54 2.87 12.82 3.23
C LEU A 54 3.44 14.08 3.86
N ARG A 55 3.77 14.00 5.14
CA ARG A 55 4.28 15.14 5.92
C ARG A 55 5.79 15.04 6.10
N ALA A 56 6.52 15.85 5.35
CA ALA A 56 7.96 15.98 5.45
C ALA A 56 8.37 17.46 5.38
N ALA A 57 9.53 17.79 5.94
CA ALA A 57 10.08 19.16 5.87
C ALA A 57 10.41 19.56 4.43
N SER A 58 10.89 18.62 3.62
CA SER A 58 11.18 18.79 2.20
C SER A 58 11.09 17.44 1.48
N LEU A 59 10.90 17.47 0.16
CA LEU A 59 11.04 16.26 -0.67
C LEU A 59 12.50 15.79 -0.79
N ASP A 60 13.46 16.63 -0.42
CA ASP A 60 14.89 16.30 -0.34
C ASP A 60 15.28 15.60 0.98
N THR A 61 14.34 15.46 1.92
CA THR A 61 14.57 14.72 3.17
C THR A 61 14.76 13.23 2.86
N ASN A 62 15.77 12.62 3.49
CA ASN A 62 16.01 11.19 3.36
C ASN A 62 14.85 10.38 3.97
N VAL A 63 14.47 9.29 3.30
CA VAL A 63 13.34 8.47 3.76
C VAL A 63 13.60 7.84 5.13
N GLY A 64 14.87 7.55 5.45
CA GLY A 64 15.27 7.03 6.76
C GLY A 64 14.91 7.95 7.93
N ASP A 65 14.78 9.26 7.69
CA ASP A 65 14.50 10.26 8.73
C ASP A 65 12.99 10.46 8.97
N LEU A 66 12.14 9.80 8.17
CA LEU A 66 10.69 9.92 8.25
C LEU A 66 10.09 8.97 9.30
N SER A 67 8.91 9.34 9.83
CA SER A 67 8.09 8.43 10.62
C SER A 67 7.67 7.20 9.81
N GLY A 68 7.38 6.08 10.48
CA GLY A 68 6.96 4.84 9.80
C GLY A 68 5.76 5.03 8.85
N GLY A 69 4.77 5.84 9.25
CA GLY A 69 3.63 6.18 8.39
C GLY A 69 4.04 6.93 7.12
N ASN A 70 4.94 7.90 7.22
CA ASN A 70 5.46 8.63 6.06
C ASN A 70 6.35 7.74 5.19
N GLN A 71 7.18 6.88 5.76
CA GLN A 71 7.96 5.90 5.00
C GLN A 71 7.05 5.00 4.16
N GLN A 72 5.95 4.50 4.76
CA GLN A 72 4.97 3.67 4.05
C GLN A 72 4.33 4.43 2.89
N LYS A 73 3.96 5.69 3.11
CA LYS A 73 3.44 6.57 2.04
C LYS A 73 4.47 6.75 0.92
N VAL A 74 5.77 6.90 1.21
CA VAL A 74 6.81 6.94 0.17
C VAL A 74 6.85 5.65 -0.65
N VAL A 75 6.80 4.48 0.00
CA VAL A 75 6.85 3.19 -0.72
C VAL A 75 5.63 3.02 -1.62
N ILE A 76 4.44 3.38 -1.14
CA ILE A 76 3.21 3.37 -1.93
C ILE A 76 3.32 4.33 -3.12
N ALA A 77 3.74 5.58 -2.88
CA ALA A 77 3.96 6.59 -3.92
C ALA A 77 4.93 6.10 -5.01
N LYS A 78 6.04 5.49 -4.60
CA LYS A 78 7.07 4.90 -5.48
C LYS A 78 6.49 3.89 -6.46
N TRP A 79 5.65 2.98 -5.98
CA TRP A 79 5.05 1.97 -6.85
C TRP A 79 3.92 2.54 -7.71
N LEU A 80 3.14 3.48 -7.20
CA LEU A 80 2.09 4.15 -7.97
C LEU A 80 2.63 5.06 -9.07
N ALA A 81 3.82 5.65 -8.91
CA ALA A 81 4.49 6.44 -9.94
C ALA A 81 4.76 5.65 -11.23
N THR A 82 4.77 4.32 -11.16
CA THR A 82 4.86 3.44 -12.34
C THR A 82 3.56 3.37 -13.15
N LYS A 83 2.46 3.94 -12.65
CA LYS A 83 1.10 3.87 -13.20
C LYS A 83 0.66 2.42 -13.44
N PRO A 84 0.66 1.57 -12.40
CA PRO A 84 0.28 0.17 -12.54
C PRO A 84 -1.21 0.03 -12.85
N LYS A 85 -1.60 -1.10 -13.48
CA LYS A 85 -3.00 -1.51 -13.57
C LYS A 85 -3.45 -2.36 -12.38
N ILE A 86 -2.49 -3.00 -11.71
CA ILE A 86 -2.72 -3.86 -10.54
C ILE A 86 -1.63 -3.56 -9.50
N ILE A 87 -2.04 -3.34 -8.26
CA ILE A 87 -1.16 -3.22 -7.09
C ILE A 87 -1.48 -4.33 -6.08
N ILE A 88 -0.43 -4.96 -5.57
CA ILE A 88 -0.50 -5.93 -4.47
C ILE A 88 0.11 -5.25 -3.25
N LEU A 89 -0.64 -5.16 -2.16
CA LEU A 89 -0.26 -4.54 -0.90
C LEU A 89 -0.13 -5.63 0.16
N ASP A 90 1.07 -5.80 0.71
CA ASP A 90 1.33 -6.77 1.77
C ASP A 90 1.48 -6.07 3.11
N GLU A 91 0.53 -6.33 4.03
CA GLU A 91 0.42 -5.71 5.36
C GLU A 91 0.64 -4.18 5.32
N PRO A 92 -0.12 -3.45 4.47
CA PRO A 92 0.24 -2.09 4.08
C PRO A 92 0.15 -1.07 5.21
N THR A 93 -0.48 -1.42 6.33
CA THR A 93 -0.61 -0.54 7.49
C THR A 93 0.10 -1.06 8.75
N LYS A 94 0.97 -2.06 8.62
CA LYS A 94 1.71 -2.60 9.77
C LYS A 94 2.70 -1.59 10.35
N GLY A 95 2.55 -1.32 11.65
CA GLY A 95 3.45 -0.46 12.40
C GLY A 95 3.37 1.03 12.02
N ILE A 96 2.20 1.49 11.55
CA ILE A 96 1.88 2.92 11.37
C ILE A 96 0.71 3.32 12.27
N ASP A 97 0.59 4.61 12.58
CA ASP A 97 -0.47 5.14 13.43
C ASP A 97 -1.86 5.13 12.74
N ILE A 98 -2.93 5.18 13.54
CA ILE A 98 -4.32 5.10 13.07
C ILE A 98 -4.65 6.18 12.03
N GLY A 99 -4.13 7.40 12.19
CA GLY A 99 -4.35 8.49 11.24
C GLY A 99 -3.72 8.20 9.88
N SER A 100 -2.48 7.70 9.90
CA SER A 100 -1.79 7.26 8.67
C SER A 100 -2.49 6.08 8.00
N LYS A 101 -3.05 5.13 8.76
CA LYS A 101 -3.85 4.02 8.21
C LYS A 101 -5.04 4.53 7.40
N ALA A 102 -5.85 5.40 8.01
CA ALA A 102 -7.03 5.95 7.36
C ALA A 102 -6.70 6.71 6.06
N ALA A 103 -5.60 7.46 6.03
CA ALA A 103 -5.14 8.16 4.83
C ALA A 103 -4.76 7.19 3.70
N VAL A 104 -4.03 6.11 4.02
CA VAL A 104 -3.68 5.07 3.04
C VAL A 104 -4.94 4.39 2.50
N HIS A 105 -5.89 4.04 3.39
CA HIS A 105 -7.14 3.39 3.00
C HIS A 105 -7.97 4.26 2.04
N ALA A 106 -8.18 5.53 2.40
CA ALA A 106 -8.94 6.48 1.58
C ALA A 106 -8.32 6.65 0.20
N PHE A 107 -6.99 6.74 0.13
CA PHE A 107 -6.28 6.88 -1.13
C PHE A 107 -6.36 5.62 -1.99
N MET A 108 -6.25 4.42 -1.40
CA MET A 108 -6.44 3.18 -2.16
C MET A 108 -7.86 3.04 -2.69
N ALA A 109 -8.88 3.41 -1.91
CA ALA A 109 -10.27 3.41 -2.35
C ALA A 109 -10.49 4.37 -3.52
N GLU A 110 -9.90 5.57 -3.48
CA GLU A 110 -9.94 6.54 -4.59
C GLU A 110 -9.33 5.94 -5.87
N LEU A 111 -8.17 5.28 -5.76
CA LEU A 111 -7.50 4.66 -6.90
C LEU A 111 -8.29 3.46 -7.45
N ALA A 112 -8.92 2.68 -6.58
CA ALA A 112 -9.79 1.58 -6.98
C ALA A 112 -10.96 2.08 -7.84
N VAL A 113 -11.59 3.18 -7.42
CA VAL A 113 -12.65 3.86 -8.21
C VAL A 113 -12.11 4.37 -9.56
N GLN A 114 -10.85 4.77 -9.62
CA GLN A 114 -10.17 5.19 -10.86
C GLN A 114 -9.75 4.01 -11.77
N GLY A 115 -10.09 2.76 -11.41
CA GLY A 115 -9.84 1.57 -12.20
C GLY A 115 -8.52 0.86 -11.90
N LEU A 116 -7.83 1.20 -10.81
CA LEU A 116 -6.70 0.42 -10.30
C LEU A 116 -7.21 -0.83 -9.58
N ALA A 117 -6.79 -2.01 -10.01
CA ALA A 117 -7.07 -3.22 -9.23
C ALA A 117 -6.15 -3.28 -8.00
N VAL A 118 -6.74 -3.37 -6.81
CA VAL A 118 -6.01 -3.48 -5.53
C VAL A 118 -6.20 -4.88 -4.96
N ILE A 119 -5.09 -5.59 -4.74
CA ILE A 119 -5.06 -6.85 -4.00
C ILE A 119 -4.35 -6.56 -2.68
N MET A 120 -5.01 -6.83 -1.57
CA MET A 120 -4.43 -6.61 -0.25
C MET A 120 -4.28 -7.93 0.49
N VAL A 121 -3.12 -8.11 1.10
CA VAL A 121 -2.83 -9.18 2.05
C VAL A 121 -2.74 -8.53 3.43
N SER A 122 -3.60 -8.95 4.34
CA SER A 122 -3.64 -8.39 5.70
C SER A 122 -4.14 -9.45 6.67
N SER A 123 -3.57 -9.45 7.87
CA SER A 123 -4.07 -10.20 9.02
C SER A 123 -4.98 -9.36 9.93
N GLU A 124 -5.11 -8.04 9.67
CA GLU A 124 -5.96 -7.12 10.43
C GLU A 124 -7.39 -7.11 9.88
N ILE A 125 -8.32 -7.76 10.58
CA ILE A 125 -9.74 -7.83 10.19
C ILE A 125 -10.37 -6.45 9.91
N PRO A 126 -10.13 -5.39 10.73
CA PRO A 126 -10.70 -4.07 10.44
C PRO A 126 -10.23 -3.48 9.10
N GLU A 127 -9.00 -3.77 8.70
CA GLU A 127 -8.44 -3.32 7.42
C GLU A 127 -9.10 -4.07 6.26
N VAL A 128 -9.21 -5.39 6.37
CA VAL A 128 -9.91 -6.25 5.41
C VAL A 128 -11.36 -5.79 5.19
N LEU A 129 -12.12 -5.59 6.27
CA LEU A 129 -13.52 -5.17 6.18
C LEU A 129 -13.68 -3.72 5.70
N GLY A 130 -12.70 -2.86 5.97
CA GLY A 130 -12.75 -1.46 5.59
C GLY A 130 -12.37 -1.17 4.14
N MET A 131 -11.69 -2.09 3.45
CA MET A 131 -11.10 -1.84 2.13
C MET A 131 -11.49 -2.86 1.05
N CYS A 132 -11.99 -4.05 1.41
CA CYS A 132 -12.22 -5.11 0.45
C CYS A 132 -13.70 -5.34 0.17
N ASP A 133 -14.07 -5.39 -1.11
CA ASP A 133 -15.39 -5.84 -1.56
C ASP A 133 -15.49 -7.38 -1.59
N ARG A 134 -14.35 -8.06 -1.65
CA ARG A 134 -14.21 -9.52 -1.74
C ARG A 134 -12.97 -9.99 -0.99
N VAL A 135 -13.11 -11.06 -0.21
CA VAL A 135 -12.02 -11.60 0.61
C VAL A 135 -11.86 -13.08 0.39
N ILE A 136 -10.62 -13.51 0.18
CA ILE A 136 -10.22 -14.91 0.16
C ILE A 136 -9.56 -15.22 1.50
N VAL A 137 -10.16 -16.10 2.28
CA VAL A 137 -9.58 -16.56 3.54
C VAL A 137 -8.65 -17.72 3.25
N MET A 138 -7.37 -17.58 3.62
CA MET A 138 -6.35 -18.60 3.44
C MET A 138 -6.09 -19.31 4.78
N ARG A 139 -6.00 -20.64 4.76
CA ARG A 139 -5.61 -21.47 5.92
C ARG A 139 -4.73 -22.62 5.44
N GLU A 140 -3.57 -22.81 6.08
CA GLU A 140 -2.62 -23.88 5.74
C GLU A 140 -2.28 -23.95 4.23
N GLY A 141 -2.10 -22.79 3.60
CA GLY A 141 -1.77 -22.69 2.17
C GLY A 141 -2.94 -23.00 1.21
N ARG A 142 -4.17 -23.18 1.72
CA ARG A 142 -5.36 -23.42 0.90
C ARG A 142 -6.41 -22.35 1.14
N MET A 143 -7.24 -22.11 0.12
CA MET A 143 -8.43 -21.28 0.28
C MET A 143 -9.43 -22.00 1.18
N ALA A 144 -9.75 -21.39 2.31
CA ALA A 144 -10.74 -21.88 3.27
C ALA A 144 -12.14 -21.34 2.96
N ALA A 145 -12.23 -20.12 2.42
CA ALA A 145 -13.48 -19.48 2.00
C ALA A 145 -13.22 -18.33 1.02
N GLU A 146 -14.25 -17.99 0.24
CA GLU A 146 -14.38 -16.75 -0.51
C GLU A 146 -15.63 -16.03 0.00
N LEU A 147 -15.49 -14.80 0.47
CA LEU A 147 -16.53 -14.02 1.13
C LEU A 147 -16.78 -12.71 0.37
N THR A 148 -18.05 -12.33 0.24
CA THR A 148 -18.49 -11.08 -0.39
C THR A 148 -19.76 -10.57 0.29
N GLY A 149 -20.07 -9.27 0.15
CA GLY A 149 -21.35 -8.71 0.58
C GLY A 149 -21.64 -8.96 2.05
N THR A 150 -22.80 -9.55 2.36
CA THR A 150 -23.25 -9.79 3.74
C THR A 150 -22.42 -10.81 4.52
N ASP A 151 -21.63 -11.64 3.83
CA ASP A 151 -20.79 -12.65 4.47
C ASP A 151 -19.48 -12.07 5.02
N LEU A 152 -19.12 -10.84 4.60
CA LEU A 152 -17.95 -10.10 5.09
C LEU A 152 -18.22 -9.51 6.47
N ARG A 153 -18.12 -10.37 7.49
CA ARG A 153 -18.26 -9.98 8.90
C ARG A 153 -17.06 -10.49 9.70
N PRO A 154 -16.67 -9.80 10.79
CA PRO A 154 -15.55 -10.23 11.63
C PRO A 154 -15.65 -11.69 12.06
N GLU A 155 -16.83 -12.14 12.47
CA GLU A 155 -17.07 -13.49 13.00
C GLU A 155 -16.88 -14.54 11.91
N THR A 156 -17.39 -14.29 10.70
CA THR A 156 -17.25 -15.18 9.55
C THR A 156 -15.78 -15.35 9.17
N LEU A 157 -15.02 -14.23 9.13
CA LEU A 157 -13.58 -14.24 8.83
C LEU A 157 -12.80 -15.06 9.86
N ILE A 158 -13.03 -14.81 11.15
CA ILE A 158 -12.37 -15.53 12.25
C ILE A 158 -12.70 -17.02 12.18
N HIS A 159 -13.96 -17.37 11.96
CA HIS A 159 -14.41 -18.76 11.89
C HIS A 159 -13.67 -19.54 10.79
N HIS A 160 -13.60 -18.99 9.58
CA HIS A 160 -12.87 -19.62 8.47
C HIS A 160 -11.35 -19.65 8.69
N ALA A 161 -10.77 -18.57 9.25
CA ALA A 161 -9.34 -18.49 9.52
C ALA A 161 -8.91 -19.49 10.61
N ALA A 162 -9.69 -19.62 11.69
CA ALA A 162 -9.40 -20.53 12.80
C ALA A 162 -9.79 -21.98 12.51
N GLY A 163 -10.63 -22.23 11.51
CA GLY A 163 -11.13 -23.58 11.18
C GLY A 163 -12.07 -24.16 12.22
N ILE A 164 -12.74 -23.30 12.96
CA ILE A 164 -13.88 -23.70 13.78
C ILE A 164 -14.94 -24.24 12.81
N ARG A 165 -15.54 -25.40 13.12
CA ARG A 165 -16.71 -25.91 12.43
C ARG A 165 -17.91 -25.57 13.31
N GLU A 166 -18.97 -25.00 12.74
CA GLU A 166 -20.27 -25.05 13.41
C GLU A 166 -20.57 -26.51 13.69
N ALA A 167 -20.79 -26.83 14.98
CA ALA A 167 -21.32 -28.13 15.35
C ALA A 167 -22.69 -28.23 14.68
N SER A 168 -22.81 -29.10 13.67
CA SER A 168 -24.08 -29.44 13.06
C SER A 168 -25.05 -29.88 14.16
N ALA A 169 -26.10 -29.10 14.38
CA ALA A 169 -27.23 -29.46 15.22
C ALA A 169 -28.10 -30.53 14.55
#